data_AF-A0A961P785-F1
#
_entry.id   AF-A0A961P785-F1
#
_cell.length_a   1.000
_cell.length_b   1.000
_cell.length_c   1.000
_cell.angle_alpha   90.00
_cell.angle_beta   90.00
_cell.angle_gamma   90.00
#
_symmetry.space_group_name_H-M   'P 1'
#
loop_
_entity.id
_entity.type
_entity.pdbx_description
1 polymer ?
#
loop_
_entity_poly.entity_id
_entity_poly.type
_entity_poly.pdbx_seq_one_letter_code
_entity_poly.pdbx_strand_id
1 'polypeptide(L)'
;MRHVDRYLWLFLALTLIAAAVVAVAGRMDYLDETDGIPAIVTGIGAAVLAVLAIVTFLLWKMSRFVRRARRPDQRVASWTVSPDLWARFIELDAARAAEYPAYIHMFKPRTKTPAKGVEVLCAKSGILIDGMALGTEVRGLSAMTGLTWLSGNPETIEFVARVPRGRSGGGIATDPGFFRIPVAPARREEAMTAYNYYRDLLIRGELSDPTGHRLMVRICWLLAAILLPIGALGFWMNAKGIMAGHIAVPLMAMIGTMGGGGAVLVAVVVWYAMLKK
;
A
#
# COMPACT_ATOMS: atom_id res chain seq x y z
N MET A 1 -5.41 8.87 13.52
CA MET A 1 -5.31 9.26 12.09
C MET A 1 -4.57 10.57 11.84
N ARG A 2 -4.55 11.54 12.79
CA ARG A 2 -3.62 12.70 12.74
C ARG A 2 -2.16 12.33 12.48
N HIS A 3 -1.76 11.07 12.68
CA HIS A 3 -0.42 10.58 12.40
C HIS A 3 -0.15 10.36 10.91
N VAL A 4 -1.12 9.86 10.12
CA VAL A 4 -0.90 9.58 8.68
C VAL A 4 -0.63 10.86 7.91
N ASP A 5 -1.44 11.91 8.15
CA ASP A 5 -1.22 13.20 7.50
C ASP A 5 0.09 13.84 7.97
N ARG A 6 0.45 13.71 9.26
CA ARG A 6 1.76 14.16 9.78
C ARG A 6 2.93 13.44 9.11
N TYR A 7 2.86 12.12 8.98
CA TYR A 7 3.88 11.35 8.26
C TYR A 7 3.91 11.70 6.78
N LEU A 8 2.77 11.91 6.14
CA LEU A 8 2.72 12.35 4.75
C LEU A 8 3.48 13.66 4.54
N TRP A 9 3.24 14.67 5.38
CA TRP A 9 3.95 15.95 5.31
C TRP A 9 5.44 15.80 5.60
N LEU A 10 5.82 14.99 6.58
CA LEU A 10 7.22 14.68 6.89
C LEU A 10 7.93 14.02 5.69
N PHE A 11 7.34 12.97 5.13
CA PHE A 11 7.92 12.25 3.99
C PHE A 11 7.92 13.11 2.72
N LEU A 12 6.92 13.97 2.52
CA LEU A 12 6.93 14.95 1.45
C LEU A 12 8.11 15.92 1.60
N ALA A 13 8.32 16.47 2.81
CA ALA A 13 9.45 17.35 3.08
C ALA A 13 10.81 16.64 2.85
N LEU A 14 10.96 15.41 3.35
CA LEU A 14 12.16 14.60 3.10
C LEU A 14 12.38 14.32 1.61
N THR A 15 11.32 14.04 0.86
CA THR A 15 11.38 13.84 -0.60
C THR A 15 11.86 15.10 -1.30
N LEU A 16 11.37 16.27 -0.90
CA LEU A 16 11.79 17.57 -1.46
C LEU A 16 13.26 17.89 -1.11
N ILE A 17 13.69 17.61 0.12
CA ILE A 17 15.09 17.78 0.54
C ILE A 17 16.00 16.85 -0.27
N ALA A 18 15.65 15.57 -0.40
CA ALA A 18 16.42 14.62 -1.21
C ALA A 18 16.50 15.06 -2.68
N ALA A 19 15.40 15.56 -3.24
CA ALA A 19 15.39 16.11 -4.60
C ALA A 19 16.32 17.32 -4.75
N ALA A 20 16.33 18.22 -3.77
CA ALA A 20 17.23 19.38 -3.75
C ALA A 20 18.71 18.96 -3.66
N VAL A 21 19.04 17.99 -2.80
CA VAL A 21 20.40 17.46 -2.65
C VAL A 21 20.86 16.81 -3.96
N VAL A 22 20.02 15.99 -4.59
CA VAL A 22 20.33 15.38 -5.90
C VAL A 22 20.53 16.45 -6.98
N ALA A 23 19.70 17.49 -6.99
CA ALA A 23 19.83 18.58 -7.96
C ALA A 23 21.13 19.39 -7.76
N VAL A 24 21.51 19.67 -6.51
CA VAL A 24 22.77 20.38 -6.19
C VAL A 24 23.97 19.50 -6.53
N ALA A 25 23.96 18.22 -6.15
CA ALA A 25 25.05 17.28 -6.44
C ALA A 25 25.22 17.11 -7.96
N GLY A 26 24.13 16.93 -8.71
CA GLY A 26 24.18 16.85 -10.17
C GLY A 26 24.65 18.15 -10.82
N ARG A 27 24.37 19.32 -10.21
CA ARG A 27 24.90 20.61 -10.68
C ARG A 27 26.40 20.76 -10.37
N MET A 28 26.87 20.26 -9.24
CA MET A 28 28.31 20.28 -8.90
C MET A 28 29.10 19.32 -9.79
N ASP A 29 28.57 18.12 -10.06
CA ASP A 29 29.15 17.17 -11.02
C ASP A 29 29.26 17.76 -12.43
N TYR A 30 28.33 18.66 -12.80
CA TYR A 30 28.38 19.39 -14.07
C TYR A 30 29.45 20.49 -14.11
N LEU A 31 29.82 21.06 -12.96
CA LEU A 31 30.70 22.22 -12.85
C LEU A 31 32.16 21.87 -12.51
N ASP A 32 32.42 20.71 -11.91
CA ASP A 32 33.75 20.28 -11.45
C ASP A 32 34.25 19.04 -12.19
N GLU A 33 35.53 19.06 -12.58
CA GLU A 33 36.30 17.94 -13.14
C GLU A 33 36.86 17.03 -12.02
N THR A 34 36.09 16.82 -10.95
CA THR A 34 36.55 16.13 -9.73
C THR A 34 36.32 14.61 -9.76
N ASP A 35 37.09 13.89 -8.93
CA ASP A 35 37.35 12.43 -8.84
C ASP A 35 36.13 11.48 -8.65
N GLY A 36 34.97 11.76 -9.26
CA GLY A 36 33.83 10.85 -9.34
C GLY A 36 32.95 10.74 -8.08
N ILE A 37 33.36 11.37 -6.98
CA ILE A 37 32.56 11.49 -5.75
C ILE A 37 31.16 12.10 -6.01
N PRO A 38 30.99 13.17 -6.83
CA PRO A 38 29.67 13.76 -7.05
C PRO A 38 28.70 12.82 -7.78
N ALA A 39 29.20 11.97 -8.69
CA ALA A 39 28.39 10.97 -9.38
C ALA A 39 27.90 9.85 -8.44
N ILE A 40 28.73 9.38 -7.51
CA ILE A 40 28.32 8.40 -6.48
C ILE A 40 27.23 9.00 -5.59
N VAL A 41 27.41 10.25 -5.14
CA VAL A 41 26.43 10.98 -4.31
C VAL A 41 25.11 11.15 -5.06
N THR A 42 25.17 11.49 -6.35
CA THR A 42 23.98 11.63 -7.21
C THR A 42 23.24 10.29 -7.34
N GLY A 43 23.96 9.19 -7.52
CA GLY A 43 23.39 7.85 -7.62
C GLY A 43 22.67 7.38 -6.36
N ILE A 44 23.34 7.47 -5.22
CA ILE A 44 22.76 7.14 -3.92
C ILE A 44 21.58 8.07 -3.63
N GLY A 45 21.73 9.37 -3.88
CA GLY A 45 20.67 10.35 -3.70
C GLY A 45 19.43 10.05 -4.54
N ALA A 46 19.59 9.65 -5.80
CA ALA A 46 18.49 9.28 -6.68
C ALA A 46 17.75 8.03 -6.19
N ALA A 47 18.48 7.02 -5.71
CA ALA A 47 17.88 5.82 -5.14
C ALA A 47 17.07 6.14 -3.86
N VAL A 48 17.63 6.96 -2.96
CA VAL A 48 16.93 7.42 -1.75
C VAL A 48 15.69 8.23 -2.11
N LEU A 49 15.80 9.15 -3.07
CA LEU A 49 14.68 9.94 -3.58
C LEU A 49 13.55 9.05 -4.11
N ALA A 50 13.87 8.01 -4.89
CA ALA A 50 12.88 7.08 -5.43
C ALA A 50 12.13 6.36 -4.31
N VAL A 51 12.83 5.86 -3.28
CA VAL A 51 12.21 5.21 -2.12
C VAL A 51 11.29 6.19 -1.36
N LEU A 52 11.77 7.41 -1.09
CA LEU A 52 10.98 8.44 -0.41
C LEU A 52 9.74 8.85 -1.21
N ALA A 53 9.84 8.95 -2.53
CA ALA A 53 8.72 9.25 -3.40
C ALA A 53 7.66 8.13 -3.37
N ILE A 54 8.07 6.87 -3.40
CA ILE A 54 7.17 5.71 -3.29
C ILE A 54 6.43 5.74 -1.94
N VAL A 55 7.16 5.92 -0.83
CA VAL A 55 6.55 5.98 0.50
C VAL A 55 5.57 7.16 0.61
N THR A 56 5.96 8.34 0.12
CA THR A 56 5.10 9.53 0.08
C THR A 56 3.82 9.26 -0.72
N PHE A 57 3.93 8.63 -1.89
CA PHE A 57 2.79 8.27 -2.73
C PHE A 57 1.85 7.29 -2.01
N LEU A 58 2.39 6.27 -1.33
CA LEU A 58 1.60 5.30 -0.56
C LEU A 58 0.87 5.98 0.61
N LEU A 59 1.53 6.87 1.35
CA LEU A 59 0.92 7.66 2.42
C LEU A 59 -0.18 8.59 1.89
N TRP A 60 0.04 9.21 0.73
CA TRP A 60 -0.96 10.06 0.08
C TRP A 60 -2.19 9.26 -0.34
N LYS A 61 -1.98 8.09 -0.96
CA LYS A 61 -3.06 7.16 -1.35
C LYS A 61 -3.87 6.74 -0.12
N MET A 62 -3.19 6.37 0.97
CA MET A 62 -3.84 5.98 2.22
C MET A 62 -4.63 7.14 2.84
N SER A 63 -4.06 8.35 2.91
CA SER A 63 -4.76 9.54 3.38
C SER A 63 -6.01 9.84 2.53
N ARG A 64 -5.90 9.75 1.20
CA ARG A 64 -7.04 9.94 0.29
C ARG A 64 -8.12 8.87 0.50
N PHE A 65 -7.74 7.60 0.65
CA PHE A 65 -8.65 6.50 0.95
C PHE A 65 -9.45 6.79 2.21
N VAL A 66 -8.77 7.15 3.30
CA VAL A 66 -9.40 7.48 4.58
C VAL A 66 -10.37 8.65 4.44
N ARG A 67 -9.92 9.73 3.80
CA ARG A 67 -10.77 10.91 3.57
C ARG A 67 -12.01 10.56 2.76
N ARG A 68 -11.87 9.71 1.74
CA ARG A 68 -12.99 9.22 0.91
C ARG A 68 -13.94 8.36 1.73
N ALA A 69 -13.43 7.39 2.47
CA ALA A 69 -14.24 6.49 3.31
C ALA A 69 -15.04 7.24 4.39
N ARG A 70 -14.55 8.39 4.86
CA ARG A 70 -15.26 9.24 5.83
C ARG A 70 -16.34 10.14 5.22
N ARG A 71 -16.43 10.28 3.90
CA ARG A 71 -17.47 11.11 3.28
C ARG A 71 -18.85 10.49 3.48
N PRO A 72 -19.90 11.30 3.75
CA PRO A 72 -21.25 10.78 3.96
C PRO A 72 -21.78 9.92 2.81
N ASP A 73 -21.50 10.29 1.55
CA ASP A 73 -21.94 9.57 0.35
C ASP A 73 -21.26 8.20 0.14
N GLN A 74 -20.13 7.98 0.82
CA GLN A 74 -19.36 6.76 0.78
C GLN A 74 -19.66 5.83 1.96
N ARG A 75 -20.35 6.31 3.00
CA ARG A 75 -20.66 5.52 4.19
C ARG A 75 -21.74 4.47 3.88
N VAL A 76 -21.49 3.23 4.30
CA VAL A 76 -22.47 2.14 4.26
C VAL A 76 -23.08 1.95 5.65
N ALA A 77 -22.25 1.89 6.68
CA ALA A 77 -22.66 1.72 8.08
C ALA A 77 -21.56 2.23 9.02
N SER A 78 -21.89 2.65 10.24
CA SER A 78 -20.88 2.99 11.24
C SER A 78 -21.39 2.82 12.67
N TRP A 79 -20.65 2.05 13.46
CA TRP A 79 -20.95 1.85 14.87
C TRP A 79 -19.72 2.02 15.76
N THR A 80 -19.95 2.20 17.05
CA THR A 80 -18.89 2.20 18.06
C THR A 80 -19.00 0.95 18.91
N VAL A 81 -17.88 0.28 19.08
CA VAL A 81 -17.71 -0.90 19.94
C VAL A 81 -17.23 -0.42 21.31
N SER A 82 -17.97 -0.74 22.38
CA SER A 82 -17.60 -0.30 23.73
C SER A 82 -16.23 -0.88 24.16
N PRO A 83 -15.53 -0.24 25.11
CA PRO A 83 -14.23 -0.73 25.58
C PRO A 83 -14.25 -2.19 26.05
N ASP A 84 -15.27 -2.58 26.81
CA ASP A 84 -15.39 -3.94 27.35
C ASP A 84 -15.63 -4.97 26.24
N LEU A 85 -16.44 -4.60 25.25
CA LEU A 85 -16.73 -5.47 24.11
C LEU A 85 -15.50 -5.63 23.21
N TRP A 86 -14.70 -4.56 23.07
CA TRP A 86 -13.43 -4.59 22.35
C TRP A 86 -12.39 -5.46 23.05
N ALA A 87 -12.29 -5.39 24.39
CA ALA A 87 -11.40 -6.24 25.16
C ALA A 87 -11.75 -7.73 24.98
N ARG A 88 -13.03 -8.08 25.09
CA ARG A 88 -13.52 -9.46 24.82
C ARG A 88 -13.23 -9.90 23.39
N PHE A 89 -13.40 -9.00 22.42
CA PHE A 89 -13.05 -9.29 21.03
C PHE A 89 -11.56 -9.63 20.88
N ILE A 90 -10.65 -8.87 21.51
CA ILE A 90 -9.21 -9.15 21.46
C ILE A 90 -8.90 -10.54 22.03
N GLU A 91 -9.51 -10.90 23.17
CA GLU A 91 -9.31 -12.21 23.80
C GLU A 91 -9.79 -13.35 22.90
N LEU A 92 -11.00 -13.23 22.32
CA LEU A 92 -11.54 -14.23 21.39
C LEU A 92 -10.72 -14.33 20.10
N ASP A 93 -10.26 -13.21 19.57
CA ASP A 93 -9.44 -13.17 18.35
C ASP A 93 -8.07 -13.82 18.60
N ALA A 94 -7.47 -13.55 19.78
CA ALA A 94 -6.22 -14.19 20.20
C ALA A 94 -6.38 -15.70 20.44
N ALA A 95 -7.48 -16.13 21.08
CA ALA A 95 -7.78 -17.55 21.29
C ALA A 95 -7.93 -18.29 19.95
N ARG A 96 -8.65 -17.71 18.99
CA ARG A 96 -8.75 -18.26 17.62
C ARG A 96 -7.41 -18.30 16.89
N ALA A 97 -6.59 -17.26 17.04
CA ALA A 97 -5.26 -17.24 16.43
C ALA A 97 -4.36 -18.37 16.98
N ALA A 98 -4.51 -18.71 18.26
CA ALA A 98 -3.80 -19.82 18.89
C ALA A 98 -4.32 -21.19 18.42
N GLU A 99 -5.64 -21.34 18.24
CA GLU A 99 -6.28 -22.57 17.75
C GLU A 99 -5.96 -22.84 16.27
N TYR A 100 -5.85 -21.79 15.45
CA TYR A 100 -5.58 -21.87 14.02
C TYR A 100 -4.34 -21.06 13.62
N PRO A 101 -3.11 -21.55 13.90
CA PRO A 101 -1.86 -20.81 13.63
C PRO A 101 -1.62 -20.47 12.15
N ALA A 102 -2.30 -21.18 11.24
CA ALA A 102 -2.24 -20.90 9.80
C ALA A 102 -3.01 -19.62 9.41
N TYR A 103 -3.83 -19.07 10.30
CA TYR A 103 -4.62 -17.86 10.02
C TYR A 103 -3.75 -16.61 10.12
N ILE A 104 -3.52 -15.97 8.98
CA ILE A 104 -2.82 -14.69 8.94
C ILE A 104 -3.79 -13.58 9.35
N HIS A 105 -3.65 -13.06 10.57
CA HIS A 105 -4.42 -11.89 10.99
C HIS A 105 -3.91 -10.66 10.24
N MET A 106 -4.80 -10.07 9.43
CA MET A 106 -4.49 -8.87 8.64
C MET A 106 -4.51 -7.59 9.48
N PHE A 107 -4.99 -7.68 10.72
CA PHE A 107 -5.11 -6.58 11.66
C PHE A 107 -4.55 -7.01 13.01
N LYS A 108 -3.74 -6.14 13.61
CA LYS A 108 -3.33 -6.25 15.00
C LYS A 108 -4.09 -5.20 15.80
N PRO A 109 -5.04 -5.60 16.69
CA PRO A 109 -5.70 -4.68 17.60
C PRO A 109 -4.68 -3.89 18.42
N ARG A 110 -4.98 -2.61 18.71
CA ARG A 110 -4.16 -1.87 19.67
C ARG A 110 -4.26 -2.53 21.05
N THR A 111 -3.10 -2.62 21.71
CA THR A 111 -3.00 -3.17 23.08
C THR A 111 -3.77 -2.32 24.09
N LYS A 112 -3.83 -0.99 23.89
CA LYS A 112 -4.58 -0.09 24.77
C LYS A 112 -5.94 0.24 24.17
N THR A 113 -7.00 -0.25 24.81
CA THR A 113 -8.38 0.04 24.43
C THR A 113 -8.70 1.53 24.65
N PRO A 114 -9.23 2.24 23.63
CA PRO A 114 -9.65 3.63 23.81
C PRO A 114 -10.84 3.74 24.78
N ALA A 115 -10.82 4.73 25.67
CA ALA A 115 -11.90 4.92 26.65
C ALA A 115 -13.28 5.20 26.01
N LYS A 116 -13.31 5.79 24.82
CA LYS A 116 -14.54 6.03 24.06
C LYS A 116 -15.03 4.82 23.26
N GLY A 117 -14.31 3.70 23.33
CA GLY A 117 -14.51 2.56 22.45
C GLY A 117 -13.83 2.74 21.09
N VAL A 118 -14.10 1.79 20.19
CA VAL A 118 -13.52 1.74 18.85
C VAL A 118 -14.58 2.04 17.81
N GLU A 119 -14.35 3.07 16.99
CA GLU A 119 -15.17 3.37 15.82
C GLU A 119 -14.90 2.32 14.74
N VAL A 120 -15.98 1.71 14.25
CA VAL A 120 -16.04 0.93 13.02
C VAL A 120 -16.81 1.75 11.99
N LEU A 121 -16.19 1.96 10.84
CA LEU A 121 -16.79 2.65 9.71
C LEU A 121 -16.64 1.78 8.46
N CYS A 122 -17.77 1.29 7.95
CA CYS A 122 -17.86 0.58 6.70
C CYS A 122 -18.21 1.57 5.59
N ALA A 123 -17.35 1.67 4.58
CA ALA A 123 -17.53 2.55 3.44
C ALA A 123 -17.47 1.74 2.13
N LYS A 124 -18.01 2.31 1.05
CA LYS A 124 -18.02 1.66 -0.27
C LYS A 124 -16.64 1.25 -0.75
N SER A 125 -15.62 2.05 -0.42
CA SER A 125 -14.22 1.79 -0.77
C SER A 125 -13.50 0.83 0.17
N GLY A 126 -14.01 0.62 1.39
CA GLY A 126 -13.41 -0.28 2.37
C GLY A 126 -13.77 0.06 3.81
N ILE A 127 -13.02 -0.52 4.75
CA ILE A 127 -13.37 -0.52 6.16
C ILE A 127 -12.31 0.23 6.97
N LEU A 128 -12.78 1.04 7.91
CA LEU A 128 -11.95 1.73 8.88
C LEU A 128 -12.28 1.20 10.28
N ILE A 129 -11.30 0.62 10.95
CA ILE A 129 -11.41 0.17 12.36
C ILE A 129 -10.20 0.62 13.14
N ASP A 130 -10.40 1.28 14.27
CA ASP A 130 -9.31 1.79 15.12
C ASP A 130 -8.22 2.57 14.34
N GLY A 131 -8.63 3.31 13.32
CA GLY A 131 -7.73 4.06 12.44
C GLY A 131 -6.87 3.22 11.48
N MET A 132 -7.05 1.90 11.45
CA MET A 132 -6.55 1.05 10.35
C MET A 132 -7.55 1.09 9.19
N ALA A 133 -7.00 1.17 7.98
CA ALA A 133 -7.73 1.15 6.72
C ALA A 133 -7.54 -0.18 6.03
N LEU A 134 -8.64 -0.83 5.67
CA LEU A 134 -8.65 -2.11 4.99
C LEU A 134 -9.44 -1.97 3.69
N GLY A 135 -8.78 -2.25 2.58
CA GLY A 135 -9.43 -2.26 1.26
C GLY A 135 -10.37 -3.45 1.16
N THR A 136 -11.53 -3.26 0.53
CA THR A 136 -12.52 -4.32 0.23
C THR A 136 -12.47 -4.71 -1.24
N GLU A 137 -11.26 -4.72 -1.79
CA GLU A 137 -11.03 -5.06 -3.20
C GLU A 137 -11.39 -6.53 -3.41
N VAL A 138 -12.24 -6.85 -4.39
CA VAL A 138 -12.63 -8.25 -4.70
C VAL A 138 -11.69 -8.90 -5.73
N ARG A 139 -10.70 -8.15 -6.24
CA ARG A 139 -9.69 -8.63 -7.20
C ARG A 139 -8.30 -8.12 -6.85
N GLY A 140 -7.28 -8.77 -7.39
CA GLY A 140 -5.87 -8.47 -7.12
C GLY A 140 -5.24 -9.36 -6.07
N LEU A 141 -4.01 -9.01 -5.67
CA LEU A 141 -3.17 -9.83 -4.78
C LEU A 141 -3.74 -9.91 -3.35
N SER A 142 -4.47 -8.89 -2.92
CA SER A 142 -5.08 -8.82 -1.59
C SER A 142 -6.61 -8.86 -1.62
N ALA A 143 -7.17 -9.60 -2.58
CA ALA A 143 -8.61 -9.65 -2.81
C ALA A 143 -9.39 -10.31 -1.67
N MET A 144 -10.52 -9.73 -1.28
CA MET A 144 -11.54 -10.36 -0.44
C MET A 144 -12.12 -11.58 -1.19
N THR A 145 -12.10 -12.73 -0.53
CA THR A 145 -12.55 -14.03 -1.07
C THR A 145 -13.70 -14.63 -0.29
N GLY A 146 -13.99 -14.13 0.92
CA GLY A 146 -15.03 -14.69 1.78
C GLY A 146 -15.55 -13.69 2.78
N LEU A 147 -16.79 -13.92 3.24
CA LEU A 147 -17.46 -13.12 4.26
C LEU A 147 -18.38 -14.00 5.09
N THR A 148 -18.19 -14.01 6.40
CA THR A 148 -18.95 -14.86 7.34
C THR A 148 -19.43 -14.05 8.53
N TRP A 149 -20.67 -14.29 8.98
CA TRP A 149 -21.16 -13.79 10.27
C TRP A 149 -20.89 -14.83 11.35
N LEU A 150 -20.07 -14.49 12.34
CA LEU A 150 -19.74 -15.35 13.46
C LEU A 150 -20.61 -14.98 14.66
N SER A 151 -21.47 -15.91 15.07
CA SER A 151 -22.20 -15.81 16.33
C SER A 151 -21.24 -15.89 17.52
N GLY A 152 -21.50 -15.13 18.57
CA GLY A 152 -20.67 -15.10 19.78
C GLY A 152 -20.94 -13.85 20.61
N ASN A 153 -20.09 -13.61 21.61
CA ASN A 153 -20.12 -12.40 22.43
C ASN A 153 -18.72 -11.77 22.52
N PRO A 154 -18.38 -10.80 21.64
CA PRO A 154 -19.25 -10.20 20.62
C PRO A 154 -19.50 -11.08 19.39
N GLU A 155 -20.62 -10.83 18.72
CA GLU A 155 -20.78 -11.24 17.32
C GLU A 155 -19.74 -10.55 16.46
N THR A 156 -19.33 -11.19 15.37
CA THR A 156 -18.20 -10.71 14.57
C THR A 156 -18.48 -10.92 13.08
N ILE A 157 -18.17 -9.91 12.27
CA ILE A 157 -18.10 -10.06 10.81
C ILE A 157 -16.67 -10.46 10.46
N GLU A 158 -16.49 -11.64 9.87
CA GLU A 158 -15.21 -12.14 9.40
C GLU A 158 -15.09 -11.97 7.88
N PHE A 159 -14.05 -11.27 7.47
CA PHE A 159 -13.61 -11.11 6.11
C PHE A 159 -12.44 -12.06 5.87
N VAL A 160 -12.49 -12.79 4.77
CA VAL A 160 -11.38 -13.60 4.27
C VAL A 160 -10.82 -12.89 3.05
N ALA A 161 -9.50 -12.72 2.99
CA ALA A 161 -8.82 -12.16 1.83
C ALA A 161 -7.56 -12.95 1.49
N ARG A 162 -7.08 -12.84 0.25
CA ARG A 162 -5.75 -13.31 -0.11
C ARG A 162 -4.71 -12.40 0.53
N VAL A 163 -3.62 -12.97 1.03
CA VAL A 163 -2.45 -12.22 1.51
C VAL A 163 -1.24 -12.70 0.73
N PRO A 164 -0.58 -11.83 -0.05
CA PRO A 164 0.63 -12.21 -0.76
C PRO A 164 1.74 -12.50 0.25
N ARG A 165 2.35 -13.68 0.13
CA ARG A 165 3.46 -14.11 0.97
C ARG A 165 4.61 -14.57 0.08
N GLY A 166 5.81 -14.04 0.36
CA GLY A 166 7.03 -14.52 -0.29
C GLY A 166 7.31 -15.97 0.10
N ARG A 167 7.66 -16.80 -0.89
CA ARG A 167 8.20 -18.14 -0.67
C ARG A 167 9.72 -18.14 -0.81
N SER A 168 10.37 -19.05 -0.07
CA SER A 168 11.77 -19.39 -0.34
C SER A 168 11.91 -19.80 -1.81
N GLY A 169 12.84 -19.18 -2.54
CA GLY A 169 13.00 -19.37 -3.99
C GLY A 169 12.34 -18.33 -4.89
N GLY A 170 11.81 -17.23 -4.35
CA GLY A 170 11.41 -16.05 -5.16
C GLY A 170 9.99 -16.08 -5.73
N GLY A 171 9.18 -17.09 -5.39
CA GLY A 171 7.75 -17.12 -5.74
C GLY A 171 6.88 -16.29 -4.79
N ILE A 172 5.76 -15.77 -5.29
CA ILE A 172 4.69 -15.18 -4.47
C ILE A 172 3.57 -16.20 -4.36
N ALA A 173 3.31 -16.69 -3.16
CA ALA A 173 2.10 -17.45 -2.84
C ALA A 173 1.03 -16.52 -2.26
N THR A 174 -0.22 -16.98 -2.24
CA THR A 174 -1.29 -16.29 -1.54
C THR A 174 -1.85 -17.20 -0.47
N ASP A 175 -1.77 -16.76 0.78
CA ASP A 175 -2.37 -17.44 1.92
C ASP A 175 -3.70 -16.77 2.28
N PRO A 176 -4.66 -17.48 2.88
CA PRO A 176 -5.86 -16.85 3.42
C PRO A 176 -5.49 -16.00 4.63
N GLY A 177 -5.77 -14.71 4.54
CA GLY A 177 -5.78 -13.77 5.64
C GLY A 177 -7.19 -13.51 6.13
N PHE A 178 -7.29 -13.27 7.44
CA PHE A 178 -8.55 -13.04 8.12
C PHE A 178 -8.54 -11.64 8.73
N PHE A 179 -9.69 -10.99 8.62
CA PHE A 179 -9.96 -9.73 9.27
C PHE A 179 -11.34 -9.78 9.92
N ARG A 180 -11.41 -9.41 11.19
CA ARG A 180 -12.61 -9.56 12.00
C ARG A 180 -13.03 -8.24 12.60
N ILE A 181 -14.34 -8.00 12.59
CA ILE A 181 -14.96 -6.79 13.12
C ILE A 181 -16.01 -7.17 14.16
N PRO A 182 -15.85 -6.77 15.43
CA PRO A 182 -16.88 -6.98 16.42
C PRO A 182 -18.11 -6.10 16.16
N VAL A 183 -19.28 -6.68 16.39
CA VAL A 183 -20.58 -6.03 16.26
C VAL A 183 -21.09 -5.67 17.65
N ALA A 184 -21.42 -4.39 17.83
CA ALA A 184 -22.08 -3.95 19.05
C ALA A 184 -23.54 -4.48 19.05
N PRO A 185 -24.02 -5.11 20.15
CA PRO A 185 -25.37 -5.69 20.19
C PRO A 185 -26.48 -4.71 19.78
N ALA A 186 -26.39 -3.46 20.26
CA ALA A 186 -27.35 -2.39 19.94
C ALA A 186 -27.28 -1.89 18.47
N ARG A 187 -26.31 -2.37 17.69
CA ARG A 187 -26.03 -1.93 16.30
C ARG A 187 -26.04 -3.10 15.32
N ARG A 188 -26.70 -4.21 15.69
CA ARG A 188 -26.79 -5.42 14.86
C ARG A 188 -27.39 -5.14 13.48
N GLU A 189 -28.48 -4.37 13.39
CA GLU A 189 -29.13 -4.05 12.10
C GLU A 189 -28.22 -3.24 11.17
N GLU A 190 -27.51 -2.27 11.73
CA GLU A 190 -26.54 -1.46 11.00
C GLU A 190 -25.34 -2.29 10.52
N ALA A 191 -24.84 -3.20 11.36
CA ALA A 191 -23.80 -4.15 10.98
C ALA A 191 -24.29 -5.14 9.91
N MET A 192 -25.56 -5.56 9.95
CA MET A 192 -26.16 -6.42 8.93
C MET A 192 -26.27 -5.71 7.58
N THR A 193 -26.51 -4.40 7.58
CA THR A 193 -26.47 -3.56 6.37
C THR A 193 -25.08 -3.60 5.72
N ALA A 194 -24.01 -3.44 6.53
CA ALA A 194 -22.64 -3.59 6.03
C ALA A 194 -22.34 -5.02 5.53
N TYR A 195 -22.76 -6.04 6.29
CA TYR A 195 -22.57 -7.44 5.90
C TYR A 195 -23.19 -7.74 4.53
N ASN A 196 -24.47 -7.37 4.34
CA ASN A 196 -25.18 -7.58 3.08
C ASN A 196 -24.53 -6.80 1.93
N TYR A 197 -24.13 -5.54 2.15
CA TYR A 197 -23.43 -4.75 1.14
C TYR A 197 -22.15 -5.44 0.64
N TYR A 198 -21.28 -5.91 1.55
CA TYR A 198 -20.03 -6.55 1.15
C TYR A 198 -20.24 -7.96 0.59
N ARG A 199 -21.26 -8.68 1.06
CA ARG A 199 -21.66 -9.97 0.47
C ARG A 199 -22.08 -9.78 -0.98
N ASP A 200 -22.91 -8.79 -1.25
CA ASP A 200 -23.38 -8.49 -2.61
C ASP A 200 -22.21 -8.05 -3.50
N LEU A 201 -21.28 -7.25 -2.96
CA LEU A 201 -20.05 -6.86 -3.67
C LEU A 201 -19.19 -8.09 -4.03
N LEU A 202 -19.06 -9.04 -3.10
CA LEU A 202 -18.34 -10.30 -3.31
C LEU A 202 -19.01 -11.15 -4.41
N ILE A 203 -20.34 -11.28 -4.36
CA ILE A 203 -21.13 -12.03 -5.35
C ILE A 203 -21.01 -11.42 -6.75
N ARG A 204 -21.08 -10.08 -6.86
CA ARG A 204 -20.97 -9.39 -8.15
C ARG A 204 -19.55 -9.40 -8.72
N GLY A 205 -18.54 -9.67 -7.88
CA GLY A 205 -17.13 -9.61 -8.29
C GLY A 205 -16.71 -8.20 -8.75
N GLU A 206 -17.38 -7.17 -8.24
CA GLU A 206 -17.15 -5.77 -8.58
C GLU A 206 -15.93 -5.22 -7.82
N LEU A 207 -15.07 -4.48 -8.53
CA LEU A 207 -13.95 -3.79 -7.94
C LEU A 207 -14.45 -2.57 -7.14
N SER A 208 -14.15 -2.50 -5.84
CA SER A 208 -14.45 -1.31 -5.03
C SER A 208 -13.69 -0.06 -5.48
N ASP A 209 -12.54 -0.21 -6.17
CA ASP A 209 -11.89 0.88 -6.93
C ASP A 209 -10.94 0.36 -8.04
N PRO A 210 -11.40 0.18 -9.31
CA PRO A 210 -10.52 -0.19 -10.42
C PRO A 210 -9.50 0.90 -10.77
N THR A 211 -9.69 2.13 -10.29
CA THR A 211 -8.93 3.31 -10.70
C THR A 211 -7.52 3.31 -10.12
N GLY A 212 -7.35 2.83 -8.88
CA GLY A 212 -6.07 2.83 -8.19
C GLY A 212 -5.00 1.97 -8.87
N HIS A 213 -5.38 0.76 -9.29
CA HIS A 213 -4.48 -0.17 -9.98
C HIS A 213 -4.12 0.32 -11.39
N ARG A 214 -5.12 0.83 -12.14
CA ARG A 214 -4.88 1.41 -13.47
C ARG A 214 -3.95 2.63 -13.41
N LEU A 215 -4.14 3.49 -12.41
CA LEU A 215 -3.26 4.65 -12.22
C LEU A 215 -1.83 4.21 -11.92
N MET A 216 -1.64 3.21 -11.06
CA MET A 216 -0.31 2.70 -10.74
C MET A 216 0.38 2.11 -11.97
N VAL A 217 -0.31 1.27 -12.75
CA VAL A 217 0.22 0.74 -14.02
C VAL A 217 0.60 1.87 -14.97
N ARG A 218 -0.23 2.92 -15.10
CA ARG A 218 0.10 4.09 -15.93
C ARG A 218 1.36 4.82 -15.43
N ILE A 219 1.48 5.04 -14.12
CA ILE A 219 2.66 5.68 -13.53
C ILE A 219 3.91 4.83 -13.79
N CYS A 220 3.84 3.51 -13.60
CA CYS A 220 4.95 2.61 -13.87
C CYS A 220 5.35 2.62 -15.35
N TRP A 221 4.40 2.64 -16.29
CA TRP A 221 4.71 2.77 -17.71
C TRP A 221 5.33 4.12 -18.07
N LEU A 222 4.84 5.21 -17.47
CA LEU A 222 5.45 6.54 -17.67
C LEU A 222 6.88 6.59 -17.13
N LEU A 223 7.12 6.02 -15.94
CA LEU A 223 8.47 5.91 -15.37
C LEU A 223 9.38 5.05 -16.26
N ALA A 224 8.91 3.92 -16.76
CA ALA A 224 9.66 3.08 -17.67
C ALA A 224 10.00 3.81 -18.98
N ALA A 225 9.03 4.54 -19.56
CA ALA A 225 9.21 5.31 -20.78
C ALA A 225 10.22 6.46 -20.63
N ILE A 226 10.47 6.95 -19.41
CA ILE A 226 11.47 7.98 -19.12
C ILE A 226 12.83 7.35 -18.79
N LEU A 227 12.85 6.33 -17.92
CA LEU A 227 14.09 5.77 -17.37
C LEU A 227 14.82 4.85 -18.36
N LEU A 228 14.10 4.07 -19.18
CA LEU A 228 14.74 3.18 -20.15
C LEU A 228 15.54 3.95 -21.22
N PRO A 229 15.03 5.05 -21.81
CA PRO A 229 15.83 5.89 -22.70
C PRO A 229 17.07 6.50 -22.04
N ILE A 230 16.97 6.92 -20.77
CA ILE A 230 18.12 7.42 -20.00
C ILE A 230 19.19 6.32 -19.87
N GLY A 231 18.78 5.09 -19.58
CA GLY A 231 19.69 3.94 -19.50
C GLY A 231 20.33 3.60 -20.85
N ALA A 232 19.52 3.59 -21.92
CA ALA A 232 20.00 3.35 -23.29
C ALA A 232 21.01 4.42 -23.75
N LEU A 233 20.74 5.69 -23.42
CA LEU A 233 21.67 6.79 -23.69
C LEU A 233 22.98 6.62 -22.92
N GLY A 234 22.91 6.22 -21.65
CA GLY A 234 24.10 5.89 -20.84
C GLY A 234 24.96 4.78 -21.49
N PHE A 235 24.35 3.68 -21.93
CA PHE A 235 25.10 2.64 -22.65
C PHE A 235 25.68 3.12 -23.98
N TRP A 236 24.92 3.91 -24.74
CA TRP A 236 25.38 4.45 -26.02
C TRP A 236 26.58 5.39 -25.84
N MET A 237 26.53 6.29 -24.86
CA MET A 237 27.63 7.19 -24.52
C MET A 237 28.87 6.40 -24.08
N ASN A 238 28.69 5.36 -23.26
CA ASN A 238 29.77 4.48 -22.81
C ASN A 238 30.44 3.79 -24.01
N ALA A 239 29.64 3.23 -24.92
CA ALA A 239 30.13 2.53 -26.11
C ALA A 239 30.86 3.45 -27.09
N LYS A 240 30.54 4.75 -27.08
CA LYS A 240 31.20 5.78 -27.89
C LYS A 240 32.44 6.39 -27.23
N GLY A 241 32.79 5.95 -26.01
CA GLY A 241 33.90 6.53 -25.26
C GLY A 241 33.68 8.00 -24.92
N ILE A 242 32.41 8.46 -24.88
CA ILE A 242 32.06 9.83 -24.52
C ILE A 242 32.26 9.93 -23.00
N MET A 243 33.42 10.43 -22.60
CA MET A 243 33.77 10.61 -21.19
C MET A 243 33.12 11.88 -20.64
N ALA A 244 31.79 11.86 -20.48
CA ALA A 244 31.08 12.83 -19.66
C ALA A 244 31.27 12.46 -18.16
N GLY A 245 32.53 12.39 -17.71
CA GLY A 245 32.91 11.85 -16.40
C GLY A 245 32.93 10.32 -16.36
N HIS A 246 33.99 9.74 -15.77
CA HIS A 246 34.16 8.28 -15.68
C HIS A 246 33.03 7.52 -14.96
N ILE A 247 32.20 8.23 -14.18
CA ILE A 247 31.17 7.63 -13.33
C ILE A 247 29.74 7.97 -13.77
N ALA A 248 29.49 9.16 -14.32
CA ALA A 248 28.12 9.59 -14.66
C ALA A 248 27.48 8.74 -15.77
N VAL A 249 28.26 8.36 -16.78
CA VAL A 249 27.77 7.52 -17.89
C VAL A 249 27.38 6.10 -17.43
N PRO A 250 28.22 5.36 -16.66
CA PRO A 250 27.81 4.11 -16.03
C PRO A 250 26.60 4.25 -15.09
N LEU A 251 26.52 5.37 -14.35
CA LEU A 251 25.43 5.63 -13.42
C LEU A 251 24.10 5.84 -14.15
N MET A 252 24.07 6.59 -15.25
CA MET A 252 22.89 6.74 -16.11
C MET A 252 22.41 5.40 -16.65
N ALA A 253 23.34 4.56 -17.12
CA ALA A 253 23.03 3.21 -17.57
C ALA A 253 22.41 2.37 -16.45
N MET A 254 22.98 2.40 -15.25
CA MET A 254 22.49 1.66 -14.08
C MET A 254 21.11 2.15 -13.60
N ILE A 255 20.92 3.46 -13.41
CA ILE A 255 19.65 4.02 -12.94
C ILE A 255 18.55 3.76 -13.96
N GLY A 256 18.82 3.99 -15.23
CA GLY A 256 17.84 3.80 -16.29
C GLY A 256 17.43 2.34 -16.47
N THR A 257 18.38 1.41 -16.38
CA THR A 257 18.08 -0.03 -16.46
C THR A 257 17.37 -0.56 -15.22
N MET A 258 17.90 -0.29 -14.02
CA MET A 258 17.30 -0.80 -12.79
C MET A 258 15.94 -0.17 -12.51
N GLY A 259 15.85 1.16 -12.62
CA GLY A 259 14.61 1.89 -12.40
C GLY A 259 13.58 1.62 -13.50
N GLY A 260 13.99 1.66 -14.77
CA GLY A 260 13.11 1.38 -15.90
C GLY A 260 12.63 -0.08 -15.93
N GLY A 261 13.56 -1.04 -15.77
CA GLY A 261 13.24 -2.46 -15.69
C GLY A 261 12.36 -2.80 -14.49
N GLY A 262 12.64 -2.21 -13.31
CA GLY A 262 11.81 -2.34 -12.12
C GLY A 262 10.39 -1.80 -12.35
N ALA A 263 10.25 -0.63 -12.99
CA ALA A 263 8.95 -0.05 -13.31
C ALA A 263 8.15 -0.92 -14.29
N VAL A 264 8.79 -1.47 -15.34
CA VAL A 264 8.14 -2.43 -16.26
C VAL A 264 7.70 -3.68 -15.51
N LEU A 265 8.56 -4.26 -14.67
CA LEU A 265 8.23 -5.46 -13.90
C LEU A 265 7.02 -5.23 -13.00
N VAL A 266 6.99 -4.12 -12.26
CA VAL A 266 5.85 -3.76 -11.41
C VAL A 266 4.59 -3.55 -12.24
N ALA A 267 4.68 -2.83 -13.38
CA ALA A 267 3.54 -2.62 -14.28
C ALA A 267 2.94 -3.95 -14.76
N VAL A 268 3.79 -4.87 -15.21
CA VAL A 268 3.39 -6.20 -15.71
C VAL A 268 2.79 -7.06 -14.60
N VAL A 269 3.43 -7.13 -13.43
CA VAL A 269 2.92 -7.91 -12.28
C VAL A 269 1.54 -7.41 -11.86
N VAL A 270 1.37 -6.09 -11.76
CA VAL A 270 0.10 -5.49 -11.34
C VAL A 270 -0.97 -5.69 -12.41
N TRP A 271 -0.62 -5.50 -13.68
CA TRP A 271 -1.51 -5.76 -14.80
C TRP A 271 -1.97 -7.22 -14.84
N TYR A 272 -1.03 -8.16 -14.70
CA TYR A 272 -1.33 -9.60 -14.66
C TYR A 272 -2.20 -9.97 -13.46
N ALA A 273 -1.93 -9.40 -12.27
CA ALA A 273 -2.76 -9.59 -11.08
C ALA A 273 -4.19 -9.05 -11.26
N MET A 274 -4.40 -8.06 -12.12
CA MET A 274 -5.73 -7.57 -12.48
C MET A 274 -6.47 -8.50 -13.45
N LEU A 275 -5.75 -9.28 -14.26
CA LEU A 275 -6.33 -10.21 -15.23
C LEU A 275 -6.72 -11.56 -14.62
N LYS A 276 -6.03 -12.01 -13.56
CA LYS A 276 -6.40 -13.22 -12.82
C LYS A 276 -7.73 -13.00 -12.08
N LYS A 277 -8.79 -13.58 -12.64
CA LYS A 277 -10.09 -13.78 -11.99
C LYS A 277 -9.96 -14.86 -10.93
#